data_AF-A0A4Y9ZVG3-F1
#
_entry.id   AF-A0A4Y9ZVG3-F1
#
_cell.length_a   1.000
_cell.length_b   1.000
_cell.length_c   1.000
_cell.angle_alpha   90.00
_cell.angle_beta   90.00
_cell.angle_gamma   90.00
#
_symmetry.space_group_name_H-M   'P 1'
#
loop_
_entity.id
_entity.type
_entity.pdbx_description
1 polymer ?
#
loop_
_entity_poly.entity_id
_entity_poly.type
_entity_poly.pdbx_seq_one_letter_code
_entity_poly.pdbx_strand_id
1 'polypeptide(L)'
;MTRLQRGLVDNCFEEGHYESGIAVLEQLRNDKYMPSKSHIRQLLYLALYPEKGKDKVPSQPGWAAKGATKQVTQGTTPSDEAISAARQCLMSFALTNSPGSLMRALPSYDDLTPTLEEAEEDSHLAREASRFQRCRDCWQIIKGRFLQVHSDGMGIIPGSPSKRRRADTQSYQSHSAELPGSTVGENAWPILEWLLYLFEEDERRTSQDGNPKYSPLLLSHISPPKSESGAKWNAGTPLDVAFYCLQQESPRRRVLGARLLTLLINLTATSLFDLPLFLNLVLTEFTSRNCRFDETFSLLPPSSAVFKFKLALCQRYLSDSAAASRSTARKARPRAQPRPMPFRARKQAQEAADEAAAIVNSTSGTSRQDAPNISSHHAMPTASEILQLTTRPADSMPHAQEAKFEMLTTYGMLQKQIEGPDRNAEWRDMLRDGRLSQAVEQAFGSADVGERRSPEDMKAALQMMISVW
;
A
#
# COMPACT_ATOMS: atom_id res chain seq x y z
N MET A 1 18.87 16.00 16.97
CA MET A 1 18.84 15.50 18.36
C MET A 1 20.26 15.15 18.81
N THR A 2 20.72 15.78 19.88
CA THR A 2 22.07 15.57 20.45
C THR A 2 22.14 14.23 21.21
N ARG A 3 23.35 13.74 21.51
CA ARG A 3 23.54 12.49 22.28
C ARG A 3 22.90 12.57 23.67
N LEU A 4 23.01 13.71 24.34
CA LEU A 4 22.40 13.95 25.66
C LEU A 4 20.86 13.91 25.60
N GLN A 5 20.27 14.54 24.58
CA GLN A 5 18.83 14.51 24.37
C GLN A 5 18.31 13.09 24.12
N ARG A 6 19.07 12.27 23.38
CA ARG A 6 18.71 10.86 23.16
C ARG A 6 18.75 10.08 24.47
N GLY A 7 19.83 10.22 25.23
CA GLY A 7 19.98 9.54 26.53
C GLY A 7 18.86 9.87 27.51
N LEU A 8 18.32 11.10 27.49
CA LEU A 8 17.17 11.45 28.33
C LEU A 8 15.92 10.63 27.98
N VAL A 9 15.64 10.45 26.68
CA VAL A 9 14.50 9.64 26.20
C VAL A 9 14.75 8.16 26.50
N ASP A 10 15.98 7.68 26.25
CA ASP A 10 16.38 6.30 26.48
C ASP A 10 16.19 5.92 27.96
N ASN A 11 16.66 6.75 28.89
CA ASN A 11 16.46 6.54 30.33
C ASN A 11 14.97 6.46 30.71
N CYS A 12 14.13 7.37 30.18
CA CYS A 12 12.68 7.31 30.45
C CYS A 12 12.06 6.00 29.95
N PHE A 13 12.45 5.53 28.77
CA PHE A 13 11.93 4.28 28.21
C PHE A 13 12.46 3.03 28.93
N GLU A 14 13.68 3.06 29.45
CA GLU A 14 14.27 2.01 30.28
C GLU A 14 13.54 1.86 31.63
N GLU A 15 13.18 2.99 32.24
CA GLU A 15 12.45 3.02 33.52
C GLU A 15 10.94 2.74 33.36
N GLY A 16 10.44 2.57 32.12
CA GLY A 16 9.02 2.36 31.84
C GLY A 16 8.17 3.64 31.90
N HIS A 17 8.80 4.81 31.98
CA HIS A 17 8.16 6.13 31.95
C HIS A 17 7.89 6.60 30.52
N TYR A 18 7.12 5.81 29.76
CA TYR A 18 6.88 6.02 28.34
C TYR A 18 6.28 7.39 28.02
N GLU A 19 5.30 7.85 28.78
CA GLU A 19 4.63 9.14 28.58
C GLU A 19 5.63 10.31 28.72
N SER A 20 6.52 10.22 29.72
CA SER A 20 7.55 11.24 29.94
C SER A 20 8.57 11.25 28.80
N GLY A 21 9.02 10.07 28.36
CA GLY A 21 9.92 9.96 27.20
C GLY A 21 9.29 10.48 25.90
N ILE A 22 8.01 10.19 25.66
CA ILE A 22 7.24 10.70 24.52
C ILE A 22 7.09 12.23 24.60
N ALA A 23 6.79 12.78 25.77
CA ALA A 23 6.70 14.23 25.97
C ALA A 23 8.02 14.94 25.67
N VAL A 24 9.16 14.34 26.06
CA VAL A 24 10.49 14.83 25.71
C VAL A 24 10.71 14.77 24.20
N LEU A 25 10.36 13.66 23.52
CA LEU A 25 10.45 13.56 22.06
C LEU A 25 9.63 14.64 21.34
N GLU A 26 8.42 14.94 21.82
CA GLU A 26 7.56 15.98 21.27
C GLU A 26 8.19 17.38 21.40
N GLN A 27 8.82 17.68 22.54
CA GLN A 27 9.53 18.94 22.77
C GLN A 27 10.79 19.08 21.91
N LEU A 28 11.42 17.97 21.56
CA LEU A 28 12.65 17.92 20.76
C LEU A 28 12.40 17.91 19.25
N ARG A 29 11.13 17.85 18.83
CA ARG A 29 10.71 17.85 17.43
C ARG A 29 11.14 19.15 16.74
N ASN A 30 11.79 19.02 15.60
CA ASN A 30 12.32 20.13 14.84
C ASN A 30 12.50 19.73 13.37
N ASP A 31 12.19 20.61 12.43
CA ASP A 31 12.30 20.39 10.99
C ASP A 31 13.74 20.19 10.52
N LYS A 32 14.70 20.83 11.20
CA LYS A 32 16.15 20.75 10.90
C LYS A 32 16.83 19.52 11.48
N TYR A 33 16.25 18.90 12.50
CA TYR A 33 16.88 17.77 13.19
C TYR A 33 16.09 16.48 12.95
N MET A 34 16.79 15.46 12.44
CA MET A 34 16.18 14.15 12.25
C MET A 34 16.02 13.42 13.59
N PRO A 35 14.84 12.84 13.89
CA PRO A 35 14.64 11.99 15.07
C PRO A 35 15.45 10.69 14.95
N SER A 36 15.80 10.06 16.08
CA SER A 36 16.54 8.80 16.07
C SER A 36 15.73 7.67 15.41
N LYS A 37 16.38 6.79 14.63
CA LYS A 37 15.73 5.61 14.03
C LYS A 37 15.12 4.72 15.11
N SER A 38 15.88 4.45 16.19
CA SER A 38 15.41 3.61 17.30
C SER A 38 14.19 4.23 18.00
N HIS A 39 14.18 5.54 18.27
CA HIS A 39 13.01 6.21 18.87
C HIS A 39 11.76 6.12 18.00
N ILE A 40 11.87 6.28 16.68
CA ILE A 40 10.73 6.09 15.77
C ILE A 40 10.22 4.65 15.81
N ARG A 41 11.12 3.66 15.81
CA ARG A 41 10.74 2.23 15.95
C ARG A 41 10.06 1.96 17.30
N GLN A 42 10.57 2.50 18.39
CA GLN A 42 9.96 2.34 19.72
C GLN A 42 8.57 2.99 19.77
N LEU A 43 8.40 4.19 19.22
CA LEU A 43 7.07 4.82 19.10
C LEU A 43 6.10 3.96 18.27
N LEU A 44 6.56 3.39 17.15
CA LEU A 44 5.76 2.46 16.34
C LEU A 44 5.37 1.21 17.12
N TYR A 45 6.29 0.65 17.90
CA TYR A 45 6.01 -0.49 18.77
C TYR A 45 4.92 -0.15 19.79
N LEU A 46 5.06 0.97 20.51
CA LEU A 46 4.08 1.43 21.49
C LEU A 46 2.71 1.68 20.83
N ALA A 47 2.70 2.33 19.66
CA ALA A 47 1.47 2.68 18.96
C ALA A 47 0.68 1.46 18.42
N LEU A 48 1.37 0.35 18.12
CA LEU A 48 0.78 -0.93 17.70
C LEU A 48 0.31 -1.79 18.87
N TYR A 49 0.68 -1.44 20.10
CA TYR A 49 0.32 -2.24 21.27
C TYR A 49 -1.21 -2.30 21.42
N PRO A 50 -1.78 -3.49 21.74
CA PRO A 50 -3.22 -3.63 21.87
C PRO A 50 -3.76 -2.80 23.03
N GLU A 51 -4.80 -2.00 22.76
CA GLU A 51 -5.56 -1.34 23.82
C GLU A 51 -6.22 -2.41 24.68
N LYS A 52 -6.17 -2.26 26.00
CA LYS A 52 -6.89 -3.16 26.90
C LYS A 52 -8.37 -2.88 26.71
N GLY A 53 -9.06 -3.79 26.01
CA GLY A 53 -10.49 -3.67 25.75
C GLY A 53 -11.24 -3.31 27.04
N LYS A 54 -12.19 -2.37 26.95
CA LYS A 54 -13.06 -1.95 28.05
C LYS A 54 -14.05 -3.04 28.52
N ASP A 55 -13.87 -4.27 28.08
CA ASP A 55 -14.62 -5.43 28.55
C ASP A 55 -14.12 -5.81 29.95
N LYS A 56 -14.53 -5.01 30.93
CA LYS A 56 -14.59 -5.39 32.33
C LYS A 56 -15.60 -6.54 32.46
N VAL A 57 -15.20 -7.75 32.09
CA VAL A 57 -15.80 -8.92 32.72
C VAL A 57 -15.33 -8.87 34.18
N PRO A 58 -16.25 -8.76 35.15
CA PRO A 58 -15.88 -8.66 36.55
C PRO A 58 -15.15 -9.95 36.93
N SER A 59 -13.83 -9.84 37.08
CA SER A 59 -13.00 -10.93 37.59
C SER A 59 -13.39 -11.15 39.05
N GLN A 60 -13.93 -12.32 39.37
CA GLN A 60 -14.21 -12.71 40.75
C GLN A 60 -12.95 -12.55 41.63
N PRO A 61 -13.09 -12.10 42.89
CA PRO A 61 -11.97 -11.91 43.80
C PRO A 61 -11.49 -13.27 44.32
N GLY A 62 -10.54 -13.88 43.63
CA GLY A 62 -9.90 -15.15 44.00
C GLY A 62 -8.50 -14.95 44.58
N TRP A 63 -8.41 -15.03 45.91
CA TRP A 63 -7.24 -15.29 46.75
C TRP A 63 -5.98 -14.39 46.62
N ALA A 64 -5.80 -13.59 47.68
CA ALA A 64 -4.53 -12.98 48.04
C ALA A 64 -3.50 -14.04 48.47
N ALA A 65 -2.49 -14.27 47.63
CA ALA A 65 -1.24 -14.91 48.05
C ALA A 65 -0.21 -13.81 48.38
N LYS A 66 0.10 -13.68 49.67
CA LYS A 66 1.21 -12.89 50.21
C LYS A 66 2.53 -13.51 49.75
N GLY A 67 3.35 -12.74 49.04
CA GLY A 67 4.69 -13.14 48.62
C GLY A 67 5.34 -12.03 47.80
N ALA A 68 6.17 -11.23 48.46
CA ALA A 68 6.89 -10.10 47.89
C ALA A 68 8.00 -10.57 46.94
N THR A 69 7.83 -10.29 45.64
CA THR A 69 8.88 -10.02 44.60
C THR A 69 8.18 -9.69 43.26
N LYS A 70 7.16 -8.81 43.29
CA LYS A 70 6.27 -8.52 42.14
C LYS A 70 6.37 -7.09 41.58
N GLN A 71 7.40 -6.31 41.93
CA GLN A 71 7.48 -4.90 41.50
C GLN A 71 8.26 -4.66 40.19
N VAL A 72 9.01 -5.62 39.66
CA VAL A 72 9.87 -5.38 38.47
C VAL A 72 9.17 -5.68 37.14
N THR A 73 8.09 -6.49 37.12
CA THR A 73 7.42 -6.90 35.88
C THR A 73 6.18 -6.09 35.51
N GLN A 74 5.75 -5.12 36.33
CA GLN A 74 4.58 -4.28 36.02
C GLN A 74 4.92 -3.06 35.14
N GLY A 75 6.20 -2.67 35.01
CA GLY A 75 6.63 -1.47 34.27
C GLY A 75 6.80 -1.64 32.76
N THR A 76 6.61 -2.84 32.19
CA THR A 76 6.93 -3.12 30.77
C THR A 76 5.72 -3.11 29.83
N THR A 77 4.50 -3.02 30.36
CA THR A 77 3.30 -2.92 29.53
C THR A 77 2.92 -1.45 29.34
N PRO A 78 2.87 -0.93 28.12
CA PRO A 78 2.44 0.44 27.86
C PRO A 78 1.04 0.72 28.42
N SER A 79 0.85 1.89 29.00
CA SER A 79 -0.48 2.38 29.38
C SER A 79 -1.27 2.80 28.13
N ASP A 80 -2.60 2.86 28.21
CA ASP A 80 -3.42 3.37 27.09
C ASP A 80 -3.07 4.84 26.76
N GLU A 81 -2.63 5.61 27.76
CA GLU A 81 -2.16 6.99 27.58
C GLU A 81 -0.84 7.04 26.80
N ALA A 82 0.12 6.17 27.13
CA ALA A 82 1.37 6.05 26.38
C ALA A 82 1.14 5.60 24.93
N ILE A 83 0.21 4.67 24.69
CA ILE A 83 -0.16 4.21 23.34
C ILE A 83 -0.73 5.39 22.53
N SER A 84 -1.66 6.15 23.12
CA SER A 84 -2.29 7.31 22.47
C SER A 84 -1.27 8.43 22.22
N ALA A 85 -0.43 8.73 23.21
CA ALA A 85 0.66 9.71 23.10
C ALA A 85 1.67 9.31 22.02
N ALA A 86 2.01 8.03 21.88
CA ALA A 86 2.91 7.55 20.85
C ALA A 86 2.32 7.75 19.44
N ARG A 87 1.04 7.45 19.25
CA ARG A 87 0.33 7.69 17.98
C ARG A 87 0.28 9.17 17.63
N GLN A 88 -0.05 10.02 18.61
CA GLN A 88 -0.05 11.46 18.42
C GLN A 88 1.34 11.98 18.08
N CYS A 89 2.37 11.55 18.81
CA CYS A 89 3.76 11.94 18.60
C CYS A 89 4.27 11.53 17.19
N LEU A 90 3.92 10.32 16.72
CA LEU A 90 4.24 9.89 15.34
C LEU A 90 3.62 10.82 14.29
N MET A 91 2.34 11.18 14.44
CA MET A 91 1.68 12.10 13.53
C MET A 91 2.29 13.50 13.60
N SER A 92 2.56 13.98 14.82
CA SER A 92 3.29 15.19 15.12
C SER A 92 4.64 15.28 14.40
N PHE A 93 5.44 14.21 14.46
CA PHE A 93 6.68 14.07 13.68
C PHE A 93 6.41 14.12 12.18
N ALA A 94 5.38 13.43 11.68
CA ALA A 94 5.02 13.44 10.26
C ALA A 94 4.68 14.86 9.75
N LEU A 95 4.05 15.69 10.57
CA LEU A 95 3.73 17.09 10.24
C LEU A 95 4.97 18.00 10.21
N THR A 96 6.02 17.68 10.96
CA THR A 96 7.17 18.59 11.17
C THR A 96 8.43 18.16 10.42
N ASN A 97 8.66 16.86 10.27
CA ASN A 97 9.87 16.30 9.68
C ASN A 97 9.63 15.83 8.24
N SER A 98 10.71 15.62 7.48
CA SER A 98 10.57 15.09 6.12
C SER A 98 10.18 13.60 6.15
N PRO A 99 9.34 13.12 5.21
CA PRO A 99 8.96 11.71 5.14
C PRO A 99 10.16 10.76 5.13
N GLY A 100 11.19 11.05 4.31
CA GLY A 100 12.41 10.23 4.27
C GLY A 100 13.16 10.17 5.60
N SER A 101 13.12 11.23 6.41
CA SER A 101 13.78 11.22 7.73
C SER A 101 13.12 10.31 8.76
N LEU A 102 11.83 10.00 8.58
CA LEU A 102 11.05 9.09 9.41
C LEU A 102 11.08 7.67 8.84
N MET A 103 10.89 7.53 7.53
CA MET A 103 10.84 6.24 6.85
C MET A 103 12.15 5.46 6.91
N ARG A 104 13.31 6.13 7.05
CA ARG A 104 14.61 5.48 7.30
C ARG A 104 14.67 4.62 8.58
N ALA A 105 13.68 4.74 9.47
CA ALA A 105 13.54 3.90 10.65
C ALA A 105 12.96 2.52 10.30
N LEU A 106 12.29 2.40 9.15
CA LEU A 106 11.70 1.17 8.64
C LEU A 106 12.60 0.54 7.58
N PRO A 107 12.59 -0.79 7.45
CA PRO A 107 13.31 -1.46 6.39
C PRO A 107 12.65 -1.22 5.03
N SER A 108 13.47 -0.97 4.02
CA SER A 108 13.09 -0.84 2.62
C SER A 108 13.88 -1.83 1.77
N TYR A 109 13.46 -2.06 0.53
CA TYR A 109 14.21 -2.94 -0.38
C TYR A 109 15.53 -2.35 -0.85
N ASP A 110 15.73 -1.04 -0.71
CA ASP A 110 16.96 -0.34 -1.07
C ASP A 110 18.04 -0.48 0.03
N ASP A 111 17.63 -0.77 1.27
CA ASP A 111 18.49 -0.79 2.48
C ASP A 111 18.99 -2.19 2.87
N LEU A 112 19.15 -3.13 1.92
CA LEU A 112 19.51 -4.53 2.24
C LEU A 112 20.93 -4.74 2.78
N THR A 113 21.73 -3.68 2.98
CA THR A 113 23.00 -3.75 3.71
C THR A 113 22.75 -3.50 5.20
N PRO A 114 22.86 -4.54 6.06
CA PRO A 114 22.73 -4.35 7.50
C PRO A 114 23.85 -3.41 7.97
N THR A 115 23.48 -2.21 8.39
CA THR A 115 24.42 -1.27 9.00
C THR A 115 24.75 -1.83 10.38
N LEU A 116 25.95 -2.38 10.55
CA LEU A 116 26.49 -2.97 11.80
C LEU A 116 26.66 -1.95 12.96
N GLU A 117 26.05 -0.76 12.87
CA GLU A 117 26.30 0.38 13.77
C GLU A 117 25.25 0.58 14.86
N GLU A 118 24.20 -0.25 14.93
CA GLU A 118 23.27 -0.18 16.07
C GLU A 118 23.87 -0.96 17.25
N ALA A 119 24.50 -0.20 18.16
CA ALA A 119 25.04 -0.66 19.43
C ALA A 119 24.02 -1.51 20.20
N GLU A 120 24.52 -2.41 21.05
CA GLU A 120 23.70 -3.25 21.94
C GLU A 120 22.60 -2.40 22.60
N GLU A 121 21.35 -2.68 22.23
CA GLU A 121 20.19 -1.95 22.71
C GLU A 121 19.84 -2.46 24.12
N ASP A 122 20.23 -1.70 25.16
CA ASP A 122 20.08 -2.11 26.56
C ASP A 122 18.61 -2.11 27.04
N SER A 123 17.76 -1.27 26.45
CA SER A 123 16.36 -1.16 26.88
C SER A 123 15.47 -2.30 26.34
N HIS A 124 14.57 -2.81 27.19
CA HIS A 124 13.60 -3.83 26.81
C HIS A 124 12.75 -3.38 25.61
N LEU A 125 12.31 -2.12 25.60
CA LEU A 125 11.50 -1.55 24.53
C LEU A 125 12.28 -1.44 23.22
N ALA A 126 13.55 -1.01 23.26
CA ALA A 126 14.40 -0.98 22.06
C ALA A 126 14.56 -2.38 21.48
N ARG A 127 14.89 -3.37 22.32
CA ARG A 127 15.03 -4.76 21.89
C ARG A 127 13.76 -5.31 21.25
N GLU A 128 12.59 -5.00 21.78
CA GLU A 128 11.31 -5.38 21.19
C GLU A 128 11.02 -4.64 19.88
N ALA A 129 11.33 -3.35 19.81
CA ALA A 129 11.22 -2.55 18.60
C ALA A 129 12.23 -2.96 17.50
N SER A 130 13.38 -3.54 17.86
CA SER A 130 14.37 -4.04 16.89
C SER A 130 13.78 -5.07 15.92
N ARG A 131 12.66 -5.74 16.30
CA ARG A 131 11.92 -6.66 15.43
C ARG A 131 11.50 -6.02 14.09
N PHE A 132 11.30 -4.70 14.04
CA PHE A 132 11.02 -3.99 12.79
C PHE A 132 12.14 -4.16 11.76
N GLN A 133 13.40 -4.29 12.17
CA GLN A 133 14.52 -4.51 11.25
C GLN A 133 14.42 -5.85 10.51
N ARG A 134 13.65 -6.82 11.05
CA ARG A 134 13.43 -8.13 10.42
C ARG A 134 12.33 -8.10 9.35
N CYS A 135 11.54 -7.02 9.29
CA CYS A 135 10.59 -6.83 8.21
C CYS A 135 11.34 -6.52 6.90
N ARG A 136 10.73 -6.85 5.76
CA ARG A 136 11.27 -6.44 4.45
C ARG A 136 10.69 -5.13 3.95
N ASP A 137 9.52 -4.79 4.46
CA ASP A 137 8.69 -3.69 4.02
C ASP A 137 7.79 -3.23 5.16
N CYS A 138 7.19 -2.05 5.02
CA CYS A 138 6.26 -1.50 6.01
C CYS A 138 4.92 -2.26 6.04
N TRP A 139 4.56 -3.01 5.01
CA TRP A 139 3.29 -3.74 4.95
C TRP A 139 3.25 -4.93 5.91
N GLN A 140 4.40 -5.53 6.23
CA GLN A 140 4.50 -6.58 7.23
C GLN A 140 4.19 -6.08 8.65
N ILE A 141 4.45 -4.80 8.92
CA ILE A 141 4.26 -4.17 10.23
C ILE A 141 2.77 -4.05 10.57
N ILE A 142 1.95 -3.74 9.58
CA ILE A 142 0.52 -3.50 9.79
C ILE A 142 -0.34 -4.76 9.82
N LYS A 143 0.25 -5.95 9.60
CA LYS A 143 -0.51 -7.22 9.61
C LYS A 143 -0.97 -7.56 11.03
N GLY A 144 -2.14 -8.19 11.18
CA GLY A 144 -2.77 -8.49 12.47
C GLY A 144 -1.98 -9.35 13.46
N ARG A 145 -0.82 -9.89 13.07
CA ARG A 145 0.01 -10.75 13.92
C ARG A 145 1.41 -10.22 14.16
N PHE A 146 1.69 -8.96 13.80
CA PHE A 146 3.03 -8.39 13.98
C PHE A 146 3.42 -8.35 15.46
N LEU A 147 2.54 -7.80 16.31
CA LEU A 147 2.67 -7.85 17.78
C LEU A 147 1.74 -8.93 18.34
N GLN A 148 2.00 -10.19 18.03
CA GLN A 148 1.48 -11.24 18.90
C GLN A 148 2.18 -11.09 20.24
N VAL A 149 1.54 -10.40 21.19
CA VAL A 149 1.89 -10.45 22.60
C VAL A 149 1.90 -11.93 22.92
N HIS A 150 3.09 -12.52 22.96
CA HIS A 150 3.24 -13.83 23.54
C HIS A 150 2.80 -13.57 24.97
N SER A 151 1.56 -13.95 25.30
CA SER A 151 1.19 -14.12 26.68
C SER A 151 2.21 -15.12 27.17
N ASP A 152 3.27 -14.64 27.80
CA ASP A 152 4.33 -15.43 28.39
C ASP A 152 3.65 -16.31 29.43
N GLY A 153 3.11 -17.43 28.96
CA GLY A 153 2.92 -18.61 29.77
C GLY A 153 4.32 -18.98 30.19
N MET A 154 4.67 -18.57 31.40
CA MET A 154 5.80 -19.02 32.21
C MET A 154 6.94 -19.64 31.41
N GLY A 155 8.04 -18.88 31.27
CA GLY A 155 9.28 -19.32 30.64
C GLY A 155 9.53 -20.82 30.78
N ILE A 156 9.48 -21.52 29.65
CA ILE A 156 10.07 -22.84 29.55
C ILE A 156 11.57 -22.59 29.59
N ILE A 157 12.14 -22.67 30.79
CA ILE A 157 13.58 -22.75 30.99
C ILE A 157 14.07 -23.91 30.12
N PRO A 158 14.98 -23.68 29.15
CA PRO A 158 15.55 -24.76 28.38
C PRO A 158 16.44 -25.59 29.32
N GLY A 159 15.93 -26.76 29.74
CA GLY A 159 16.69 -27.68 30.61
C GLY A 159 15.89 -28.44 31.67
N SER A 160 14.59 -28.18 31.87
CA SER A 160 13.81 -28.98 32.83
C SER A 160 13.33 -30.30 32.19
N PRO A 161 13.72 -31.50 32.71
CA PRO A 161 13.35 -32.79 32.11
C PRO A 161 11.91 -33.23 32.40
N SER A 162 11.08 -32.36 32.99
CA SER A 162 9.79 -32.75 33.56
C SER A 162 8.62 -32.09 32.83
N LYS A 163 8.21 -32.68 31.70
CA LYS A 163 6.78 -32.82 31.28
C LYS A 163 6.70 -33.38 29.84
N ARG A 164 6.88 -34.69 29.72
CA ARG A 164 6.49 -35.46 28.52
C ARG A 164 5.07 -36.03 28.60
N ARG A 165 4.22 -35.53 29.52
CA ARG A 165 2.83 -35.97 29.67
C ARG A 165 1.94 -34.81 30.09
N ARG A 166 1.39 -34.10 29.11
CA ARG A 166 0.02 -33.59 29.13
C ARG A 166 -0.34 -33.23 27.70
N ALA A 167 -0.91 -34.21 27.03
CA ALA A 167 -1.79 -34.02 25.90
C ALA A 167 -3.06 -33.28 26.37
N ASP A 168 -3.66 -32.54 25.43
CA ASP A 168 -5.01 -32.00 25.45
C ASP A 168 -5.47 -31.28 26.72
N THR A 169 -5.25 -29.97 26.73
CA THR A 169 -6.28 -29.08 27.25
C THR A 169 -6.28 -27.84 26.36
N GLN A 170 -7.13 -27.85 25.33
CA GLN A 170 -7.55 -26.65 24.62
C GLN A 170 -8.00 -25.64 25.68
N SER A 171 -7.16 -24.64 25.94
CA SER A 171 -7.61 -23.46 26.66
C SER A 171 -8.59 -22.76 25.72
N TYR A 172 -9.85 -22.71 26.13
CA TYR A 172 -10.87 -21.82 25.60
C TYR A 172 -10.37 -20.37 25.74
N GLN A 173 -9.60 -19.91 24.74
CA GLN A 173 -9.33 -18.49 24.56
C GLN A 173 -10.61 -17.87 24.05
N SER A 174 -11.16 -17.01 24.91
CA SER A 174 -12.29 -16.13 24.65
C SER A 174 -12.23 -15.55 23.24
N HIS A 175 -13.29 -15.78 22.48
CA HIS A 175 -13.53 -15.27 21.14
C HIS A 175 -13.55 -13.73 21.11
N SER A 176 -12.40 -13.11 20.86
CA SER A 176 -12.38 -11.96 19.95
C SER A 176 -12.10 -12.54 18.56
N ALA A 177 -13.03 -12.34 17.63
CA ALA A 177 -13.03 -12.94 16.31
C ALA A 177 -11.95 -12.36 15.38
N GLU A 178 -10.67 -12.39 15.77
CA GLU A 178 -9.58 -12.16 14.84
C GLU A 178 -9.46 -13.39 13.93
N LEU A 179 -10.10 -13.30 12.76
CA LEU A 179 -9.91 -14.23 11.66
C LEU A 179 -8.41 -14.46 11.43
N PRO A 180 -7.95 -15.72 11.33
CA PRO A 180 -6.55 -16.00 11.10
C PRO A 180 -6.09 -15.41 9.77
N GLY A 181 -5.38 -14.27 9.82
CA GLY A 181 -4.72 -13.65 8.66
C GLY A 181 -5.31 -12.33 8.17
N SER A 182 -5.81 -11.44 9.05
CA SER A 182 -6.23 -10.10 8.60
C SER A 182 -5.06 -9.34 7.95
N THR A 183 -5.34 -8.74 6.78
CA THR A 183 -4.35 -7.96 6.02
C THR A 183 -3.87 -6.74 6.81
N VAL A 184 -4.76 -6.13 7.59
CA VAL A 184 -4.48 -5.05 8.54
C VAL A 184 -4.94 -5.48 9.93
N GLY A 185 -4.08 -5.32 10.93
CA GLY A 185 -4.39 -5.59 12.33
C GLY A 185 -5.31 -4.55 12.95
N GLU A 186 -6.07 -4.94 13.97
CA GLU A 186 -7.05 -4.05 14.59
C GLU A 186 -6.39 -2.82 15.27
N ASN A 187 -5.15 -2.96 15.75
CA ASN A 187 -4.38 -1.85 16.32
C ASN A 187 -3.48 -1.13 15.29
N ALA A 188 -3.45 -1.59 14.05
CA ALA A 188 -2.56 -1.08 13.02
C ALA A 188 -3.16 0.08 12.19
N TRP A 189 -4.45 0.38 12.35
CA TRP A 189 -5.11 1.47 11.60
C TRP A 189 -4.45 2.84 11.77
N PRO A 190 -4.06 3.28 12.99
CA PRO A 190 -3.35 4.56 13.16
C PRO A 190 -1.98 4.57 12.47
N ILE A 191 -1.30 3.42 12.41
CA ILE A 191 -0.01 3.28 11.72
C ILE A 191 -0.18 3.30 10.21
N LEU A 192 -1.21 2.64 9.68
CA LEU A 192 -1.55 2.75 8.26
C LEU A 192 -1.86 4.20 7.88
N GLU A 193 -2.64 4.92 8.69
CA GLU A 193 -2.92 6.34 8.47
C GLU A 193 -1.66 7.20 8.47
N TRP A 194 -0.74 6.94 9.41
CA TRP A 194 0.57 7.59 9.46
C TRP A 194 1.43 7.30 8.22
N LEU A 195 1.54 6.04 7.80
CA LEU A 195 2.27 5.64 6.59
C LEU A 195 1.71 6.33 5.34
N LEU A 196 0.39 6.34 5.17
CA LEU A 196 -0.26 6.99 4.03
C LEU A 196 -0.02 8.49 4.03
N TYR A 197 -0.06 9.14 5.19
CA TYR A 197 0.28 10.56 5.30
C TYR A 197 1.72 10.82 4.82
N LEU A 198 2.69 9.98 5.22
CA LEU A 198 4.08 10.13 4.79
C LEU A 198 4.25 9.96 3.29
N PHE A 199 3.58 8.98 2.68
CA PHE A 199 3.64 8.76 1.24
C PHE A 199 2.97 9.88 0.44
N GLU A 200 1.84 10.42 0.92
CA GLU A 200 1.17 11.56 0.29
C GLU A 200 2.02 12.83 0.35
N GLU A 201 2.66 13.08 1.49
CA GLU A 201 3.55 14.22 1.68
C GLU A 201 4.82 14.09 0.81
N ASP A 202 5.35 12.88 0.67
CA ASP A 202 6.48 12.56 -0.23
C ASP A 202 6.10 12.77 -1.71
N GLU A 203 4.91 12.33 -2.11
CA GLU A 203 4.35 12.60 -3.44
C GLU A 203 4.17 14.11 -3.71
N ARG A 204 3.68 14.85 -2.72
CA ARG A 204 3.50 16.30 -2.82
C ARG A 204 4.85 17.01 -3.05
N ARG A 205 5.90 16.61 -2.32
CA ARG A 205 7.26 17.17 -2.48
C ARG A 205 7.86 16.80 -3.83
N THR A 206 7.76 15.54 -4.24
CA THR A 206 8.22 15.07 -5.55
C THR A 206 7.61 15.88 -6.69
N SER A 207 6.30 16.16 -6.60
CA SER A 207 5.61 16.99 -7.58
C SER A 207 6.05 18.47 -7.56
N GLN A 208 6.40 19.02 -6.39
CA GLN A 208 6.92 20.39 -6.27
C GLN A 208 8.31 20.54 -6.90
N ASP A 209 9.09 19.47 -6.90
CA ASP A 209 10.41 19.41 -7.53
C ASP A 209 10.33 19.23 -9.07
N GLY A 210 9.11 19.27 -9.65
CA GLY A 210 8.87 19.21 -11.08
C GLY A 210 8.80 17.79 -11.66
N ASN A 211 8.87 16.76 -10.80
CA ASN A 211 8.69 15.37 -11.23
C ASN A 211 7.19 15.03 -11.38
N PRO A 212 6.85 13.93 -12.08
CA PRO A 212 5.50 13.38 -12.04
C PRO A 212 5.04 13.18 -10.59
N LYS A 213 3.73 13.29 -10.36
CA LYS A 213 3.15 13.08 -9.03
C LYS A 213 3.22 11.60 -8.67
N TYR A 214 4.24 11.17 -7.92
CA TYR A 214 4.42 9.83 -7.38
C TYR A 214 5.23 9.87 -6.08
N SER A 215 5.17 8.83 -5.23
CA SER A 215 6.00 8.72 -4.02
C SER A 215 7.15 7.74 -4.24
N PRO A 216 8.42 8.21 -4.31
CA PRO A 216 9.60 7.35 -4.26
C PRO A 216 9.66 6.46 -3.02
N LEU A 217 9.22 6.96 -1.85
CA LEU A 217 9.20 6.17 -0.62
C LEU A 217 8.19 5.03 -0.67
N LEU A 218 7.01 5.24 -1.24
CA LEU A 218 6.07 4.14 -1.45
C LEU A 218 6.68 3.08 -2.36
N LEU A 219 7.32 3.51 -3.44
CA LEU A 219 7.95 2.62 -4.41
C LEU A 219 9.02 1.73 -3.74
N SER A 220 9.88 2.27 -2.87
CA SER A 220 10.92 1.49 -2.17
C SER A 220 10.39 0.43 -1.19
N HIS A 221 9.09 0.48 -0.85
CA HIS A 221 8.40 -0.55 -0.06
C HIS A 221 7.57 -1.54 -0.90
N ILE A 222 7.65 -1.46 -2.23
CA ILE A 222 7.10 -2.46 -3.14
C ILE A 222 8.25 -3.39 -3.55
N SER A 223 8.01 -4.70 -3.63
CA SER A 223 9.11 -5.62 -3.97
C SER A 223 9.67 -5.28 -5.37
N PRO A 224 10.97 -4.98 -5.49
CA PRO A 224 11.60 -4.67 -6.76
C PRO A 224 11.69 -5.92 -7.63
N PRO A 225 11.96 -5.74 -8.93
CA PRO A 225 12.11 -6.87 -9.82
C PRO A 225 13.26 -7.80 -9.44
N LYS A 226 12.96 -9.09 -9.26
CA LYS A 226 13.94 -10.12 -8.84
C LYS A 226 14.98 -10.48 -9.91
N SER A 227 14.88 -9.93 -11.13
CA SER A 227 15.78 -10.20 -12.25
C SER A 227 15.78 -9.03 -13.24
N GLU A 228 16.94 -8.73 -13.82
CA GLU A 228 17.11 -7.80 -14.96
C GLU A 228 16.22 -8.19 -16.16
N SER A 229 15.81 -9.46 -16.27
CA SER A 229 14.99 -9.98 -17.38
C SER A 229 13.48 -10.06 -17.10
N GLY A 230 12.97 -9.44 -16.03
CA GLY A 230 11.55 -9.06 -15.97
C GLY A 230 10.65 -9.83 -15.02
N ALA A 231 10.79 -9.56 -13.72
CA ALA A 231 9.67 -9.71 -12.79
C ALA A 231 9.31 -8.33 -12.24
N LYS A 232 8.55 -7.54 -12.99
CA LYS A 232 8.05 -6.19 -12.68
C LYS A 232 7.61 -6.02 -11.21
N TRP A 233 7.69 -4.79 -10.68
CA TRP A 233 7.32 -4.44 -9.30
C TRP A 233 6.03 -5.14 -8.84
N ASN A 234 6.10 -5.86 -7.71
CA ASN A 234 4.98 -6.64 -7.20
C ASN A 234 4.13 -5.80 -6.24
N ALA A 235 3.09 -5.15 -6.78
CA ALA A 235 2.14 -4.36 -6.01
C ALA A 235 1.07 -5.20 -5.27
N GLY A 236 1.15 -6.54 -5.28
CA GLY A 236 0.12 -7.40 -4.71
C GLY A 236 -0.18 -7.09 -3.24
N THR A 237 0.84 -6.99 -2.39
CA THR A 237 0.64 -6.72 -0.95
C THR A 237 0.01 -5.34 -0.65
N PRO A 238 0.51 -4.20 -1.16
CA PRO A 238 -0.17 -2.92 -0.92
C PRO A 238 -1.56 -2.87 -1.57
N LEU A 239 -1.78 -3.58 -2.68
CA LEU A 239 -3.10 -3.66 -3.29
C LEU A 239 -4.08 -4.47 -2.42
N ASP A 240 -3.64 -5.59 -1.85
CA ASP A 240 -4.42 -6.39 -0.91
C ASP A 240 -4.86 -5.55 0.29
N VAL A 241 -3.96 -4.69 0.81
CA VAL A 241 -4.24 -3.73 1.89
C VAL A 241 -5.30 -2.74 1.43
N ALA A 242 -5.16 -2.14 0.25
CA ALA A 242 -6.10 -1.16 -0.28
C ALA A 242 -7.52 -1.75 -0.40
N PHE A 243 -7.66 -2.93 -1.02
CA PHE A 243 -8.97 -3.59 -1.15
C PHE A 243 -9.51 -4.09 0.18
N TYR A 244 -8.66 -4.57 1.08
CA TYR A 244 -9.09 -4.92 2.43
C TYR A 244 -9.71 -3.73 3.16
N CYS A 245 -9.10 -2.54 3.03
CA CYS A 245 -9.60 -1.29 3.59
C CYS A 245 -10.92 -0.84 2.95
N LEU A 246 -11.04 -0.94 1.62
CA LEU A 246 -12.25 -0.58 0.87
C LEU A 246 -13.48 -1.45 1.24
N GLN A 247 -13.24 -2.68 1.69
CA GLN A 247 -14.29 -3.61 2.14
C GLN A 247 -14.71 -3.43 3.60
N GLN A 248 -14.05 -2.55 4.35
CA GLN A 248 -14.41 -2.33 5.75
C GLN A 248 -15.74 -1.57 5.88
N GLU A 249 -16.50 -1.88 6.92
CA GLU A 249 -17.75 -1.17 7.22
C GLU A 249 -17.50 0.30 7.59
N SER A 250 -16.39 0.55 8.32
CA SER A 250 -16.03 1.89 8.76
C SER A 250 -15.67 2.79 7.58
N PRO A 251 -16.35 3.93 7.38
CA PRO A 251 -16.03 4.86 6.29
C PRO A 251 -14.61 5.41 6.40
N ARG A 252 -14.09 5.62 7.62
CA ARG A 252 -12.71 6.07 7.84
C ARG A 252 -11.71 5.04 7.30
N ARG A 253 -11.94 3.75 7.52
CA ARG A 253 -11.08 2.68 6.99
C ARG A 253 -11.16 2.59 5.47
N ARG A 254 -12.36 2.73 4.89
CA ARG A 254 -12.53 2.79 3.42
C ARG A 254 -11.76 3.94 2.78
N VAL A 255 -11.75 5.11 3.41
CA VAL A 255 -10.96 6.27 2.96
C VAL A 255 -9.46 5.96 2.94
N LEU A 256 -8.92 5.22 3.91
CA LEU A 256 -7.50 4.79 3.88
C LEU A 256 -7.22 3.89 2.66
N GLY A 257 -8.15 3.00 2.30
CA GLY A 257 -8.05 2.18 1.10
C GLY A 257 -8.04 3.01 -0.18
N ALA A 258 -8.93 4.00 -0.29
CA ALA A 258 -8.98 4.90 -1.44
C ALA A 258 -7.72 5.78 -1.56
N ARG A 259 -7.17 6.26 -0.43
CA ARG A 259 -5.89 6.98 -0.37
C ARG A 259 -4.74 6.12 -0.88
N LEU A 260 -4.61 4.89 -0.38
CA LEU A 260 -3.58 3.95 -0.85
C LEU A 260 -3.72 3.61 -2.33
N LEU A 261 -4.95 3.33 -2.79
CA LEU A 261 -5.20 3.05 -4.20
C LEU A 261 -4.85 4.25 -5.08
N THR A 262 -5.13 5.48 -4.62
CA THR A 262 -4.73 6.71 -5.32
C THR A 262 -3.21 6.83 -5.45
N LEU A 263 -2.46 6.56 -4.37
CA LEU A 263 -1.00 6.57 -4.42
C LEU A 263 -0.45 5.52 -5.41
N LEU A 264 -1.01 4.30 -5.41
CA LEU A 264 -0.62 3.25 -6.35
C LEU A 264 -0.96 3.61 -7.80
N ILE A 265 -2.09 4.28 -8.04
CA ILE A 265 -2.46 4.82 -9.36
C ILE A 265 -1.44 5.87 -9.79
N ASN A 266 -1.06 6.78 -8.90
CA ASN A 266 -0.10 7.84 -9.22
C ASN A 266 1.30 7.28 -9.57
N LEU A 267 1.72 6.15 -8.99
CA LEU A 267 2.94 5.46 -9.42
C LEU A 267 2.92 5.11 -10.92
N THR A 268 1.74 4.81 -11.51
CA THR A 268 1.60 4.49 -12.95
C THR A 268 1.88 5.67 -13.87
N ALA A 269 1.97 6.90 -13.33
CA ALA A 269 2.43 8.07 -14.09
C ALA A 269 3.95 8.03 -14.37
N THR A 270 4.66 7.03 -13.83
CA THR A 270 6.08 6.81 -14.05
C THR A 270 6.35 5.57 -14.89
N SER A 271 7.48 5.54 -15.59
CA SER A 271 7.99 4.33 -16.26
C SER A 271 8.50 3.27 -15.29
N LEU A 272 8.63 3.60 -14.00
CA LEU A 272 9.10 2.70 -12.95
C LEU A 272 8.03 1.67 -12.57
N PHE A 273 6.75 1.95 -12.83
CA PHE A 273 5.64 1.11 -12.40
C PHE A 273 4.76 0.70 -13.59
N ASP A 274 4.61 -0.61 -13.80
CA ASP A 274 3.96 -1.15 -15.00
C ASP A 274 2.43 -1.08 -14.91
N LEU A 275 1.83 -0.11 -15.62
CA LEU A 275 0.38 0.05 -15.68
C LEU A 275 -0.36 -1.22 -16.17
N PRO A 276 0.00 -1.85 -17.30
CA PRO A 276 -0.66 -3.09 -17.72
C PRO A 276 -0.69 -4.21 -16.67
N LEU A 277 0.41 -4.43 -15.95
CA LEU A 277 0.45 -5.41 -14.88
C LEU A 277 -0.44 -4.98 -13.71
N PHE A 278 -0.34 -3.71 -13.31
CA PHE A 278 -1.16 -3.17 -12.24
C PHE A 278 -2.66 -3.28 -12.54
N LEU A 279 -3.10 -2.94 -13.75
CA LEU A 279 -4.48 -3.09 -14.19
C LEU A 279 -4.97 -4.55 -14.07
N ASN A 280 -4.15 -5.54 -14.40
CA ASN A 280 -4.52 -6.94 -14.22
C ASN A 280 -4.72 -7.30 -12.75
N LEU A 281 -3.83 -6.84 -11.87
CA LEU A 281 -3.94 -7.08 -10.44
C LEU A 281 -5.22 -6.45 -9.89
N VAL A 282 -5.50 -5.20 -10.27
CA VAL A 282 -6.73 -4.51 -9.87
C VAL A 282 -7.97 -5.24 -10.38
N LEU A 283 -8.03 -5.62 -11.67
CA LEU A 283 -9.17 -6.37 -12.21
C LEU A 283 -9.36 -7.73 -11.53
N THR A 284 -8.27 -8.41 -11.18
CA THR A 284 -8.31 -9.67 -10.44
C THR A 284 -8.96 -9.46 -9.08
N GLU A 285 -8.59 -8.41 -8.35
CA GLU A 285 -9.19 -8.06 -7.06
C GLU A 285 -10.66 -7.64 -7.19
N PHE A 286 -11.01 -6.82 -8.19
CA PHE A 286 -12.41 -6.44 -8.44
C PHE A 286 -13.29 -7.67 -8.67
N THR A 287 -12.80 -8.63 -9.47
CA THR A 287 -13.53 -9.84 -9.80
C THR A 287 -13.57 -10.81 -8.63
N SER A 288 -12.47 -11.02 -7.92
CA SER A 288 -12.38 -11.97 -6.80
C SER A 288 -13.22 -11.53 -5.60
N ARG A 289 -13.30 -10.22 -5.36
CA ARG A 289 -14.02 -9.61 -4.24
C ARG A 289 -15.42 -9.13 -4.59
N ASN A 290 -15.82 -9.26 -5.87
CA ASN A 290 -17.06 -8.72 -6.40
C ASN A 290 -17.25 -7.23 -6.06
N CYS A 291 -16.18 -6.45 -6.16
CA CYS A 291 -16.22 -5.01 -5.92
C CYS A 291 -16.95 -4.32 -7.06
N ARG A 292 -17.78 -3.32 -6.73
CA ARG A 292 -18.48 -2.50 -7.71
C ARG A 292 -17.62 -1.31 -8.11
N PHE A 293 -17.72 -0.92 -9.39
CA PHE A 293 -16.90 0.16 -9.93
C PHE A 293 -17.32 1.49 -9.30
N ASP A 294 -18.61 1.77 -9.21
CA ASP A 294 -19.17 3.02 -8.67
C ASP A 294 -18.75 3.28 -7.22
N GLU A 295 -18.84 2.26 -6.36
CA GLU A 295 -18.48 2.34 -4.94
C GLU A 295 -17.00 2.64 -4.74
N THR A 296 -16.13 1.99 -5.52
CA THR A 296 -14.68 2.18 -5.40
C THR A 296 -14.26 3.52 -6.00
N PHE A 297 -14.78 3.84 -7.18
CA PHE A 297 -14.39 5.01 -7.96
C PHE A 297 -14.93 6.33 -7.45
N SER A 298 -16.04 6.32 -6.71
CA SER A 298 -16.57 7.51 -6.03
C SER A 298 -15.72 7.95 -4.84
N LEU A 299 -14.90 7.05 -4.27
CA LEU A 299 -13.97 7.38 -3.19
C LEU A 299 -12.64 7.96 -3.69
N LEU A 300 -12.33 7.81 -4.98
CA LEU A 300 -11.08 8.29 -5.56
C LEU A 300 -11.18 9.78 -5.93
N PRO A 301 -10.11 10.57 -5.70
CA PRO A 301 -10.11 11.98 -6.05
C PRO A 301 -10.14 12.18 -7.58
N PRO A 302 -10.81 13.24 -8.08
CA PRO A 302 -10.95 13.51 -9.51
C PRO A 302 -9.66 14.14 -10.10
N SER A 303 -8.58 13.34 -10.18
CA SER A 303 -7.31 13.74 -10.80
C SER A 303 -7.18 13.19 -12.22
N SER A 304 -6.34 13.83 -13.04
CA SER A 304 -6.06 13.34 -14.40
C SER A 304 -5.51 11.90 -14.38
N ALA A 305 -4.59 11.58 -13.46
CA ALA A 305 -4.05 10.22 -13.32
C ALA A 305 -5.14 9.19 -12.97
N VAL A 306 -6.05 9.53 -12.05
CA VAL A 306 -7.19 8.67 -11.68
C VAL A 306 -8.13 8.49 -12.86
N PHE A 307 -8.45 9.53 -13.63
CA PHE A 307 -9.30 9.39 -14.81
C PHE A 307 -8.68 8.52 -15.90
N LYS A 308 -7.39 8.71 -16.19
CA LYS A 308 -6.67 7.85 -17.15
C LYS A 308 -6.66 6.40 -16.68
N PHE A 309 -6.44 6.17 -15.40
CA PHE A 309 -6.48 4.83 -14.80
C PHE A 309 -7.86 4.19 -14.90
N LYS A 310 -8.92 4.89 -14.49
CA LYS A 310 -10.31 4.41 -14.59
C LYS A 310 -10.65 4.02 -16.02
N LEU A 311 -10.30 4.87 -17.00
CA LEU A 311 -10.51 4.58 -18.42
C LEU A 311 -9.77 3.32 -18.86
N ALA A 312 -8.48 3.21 -18.55
CA ALA A 312 -7.69 2.04 -18.91
C ALA A 312 -8.22 0.76 -18.25
N LEU A 313 -8.72 0.85 -17.00
CA LEU A 313 -9.31 -0.28 -16.28
C LEU A 313 -10.63 -0.72 -16.92
N CYS A 314 -11.55 0.20 -17.19
CA CYS A 314 -12.83 -0.09 -17.83
C CYS A 314 -12.63 -0.61 -19.26
N GLN A 315 -11.74 0.02 -20.04
CA GLN A 315 -11.39 -0.41 -21.39
C GLN A 315 -10.87 -1.85 -21.38
N ARG A 316 -9.96 -2.18 -20.46
CA ARG A 316 -9.43 -3.53 -20.30
C ARG A 316 -10.50 -4.52 -19.90
N TYR A 317 -11.33 -4.17 -18.91
CA TYR A 317 -12.44 -4.99 -18.45
C TYR A 317 -13.41 -5.36 -19.59
N LEU A 318 -13.82 -4.36 -20.38
CA LEU A 318 -14.72 -4.54 -21.52
C LEU A 318 -14.06 -5.29 -22.69
N SER A 319 -12.74 -5.13 -22.86
CA SER A 319 -11.98 -5.80 -23.93
C SER A 319 -11.71 -7.27 -23.65
N ASP A 320 -11.40 -7.66 -22.41
CA ASP A 320 -11.05 -9.05 -22.06
C ASP A 320 -12.24 -10.02 -22.28
N SER A 321 -13.47 -9.51 -22.16
CA SER A 321 -14.71 -10.21 -22.56
C SER A 321 -14.66 -10.77 -23.98
N ALA A 322 -14.08 -9.98 -24.89
CA ALA A 322 -13.99 -10.31 -26.31
C ALA A 322 -13.16 -11.55 -26.57
N ALA A 323 -12.07 -11.68 -25.82
CA ALA A 323 -11.14 -12.78 -25.95
C ALA A 323 -11.73 -14.05 -25.32
N ALA A 324 -12.43 -13.92 -24.19
CA ALA A 324 -13.09 -15.04 -23.52
C ALA A 324 -14.19 -15.67 -24.40
N SER A 325 -15.04 -14.86 -25.04
CA SER A 325 -16.11 -15.36 -25.92
C SER A 325 -15.60 -16.08 -27.18
N ARG A 326 -14.36 -15.83 -27.63
CA ARG A 326 -13.74 -16.53 -28.76
C ARG A 326 -12.96 -17.79 -28.35
N SER A 327 -12.74 -17.98 -27.04
CA SER A 327 -11.88 -19.04 -26.47
C SER A 327 -12.60 -20.36 -26.17
N THR A 328 -13.86 -20.53 -26.55
CA THR A 328 -14.56 -21.83 -26.44
C THR A 328 -14.07 -22.86 -27.48
N ALA A 329 -13.23 -22.46 -28.44
CA ALA A 329 -12.42 -23.39 -29.22
C ALA A 329 -11.24 -23.91 -28.37
N ARG A 330 -11.46 -25.05 -27.70
CA ARG A 330 -10.47 -25.97 -27.09
C ARG A 330 -9.05 -25.40 -26.97
N LYS A 331 -8.72 -24.72 -25.86
CA LYS A 331 -7.33 -24.49 -25.45
C LYS A 331 -6.65 -25.84 -25.21
N ALA A 332 -5.96 -26.35 -26.23
CA ALA A 332 -4.97 -27.40 -26.06
C ALA A 332 -3.95 -26.92 -25.02
N ARG A 333 -3.87 -27.60 -23.87
CA ARG A 333 -2.82 -27.36 -22.88
C ARG A 333 -1.46 -27.45 -23.59
N PRO A 334 -0.60 -26.42 -23.54
CA PRO A 334 0.78 -26.58 -23.98
C PRO A 334 1.44 -27.57 -23.03
N ARG A 335 1.64 -28.80 -23.51
CA ARG A 335 2.41 -29.82 -22.82
C ARG A 335 3.83 -29.28 -22.70
N ALA A 336 4.31 -29.09 -21.48
CA ALA A 336 5.66 -28.66 -21.20
C ALA A 336 6.64 -29.65 -21.83
N GLN A 337 7.23 -29.27 -22.96
CA GLN A 337 8.37 -29.98 -23.51
C GLN A 337 9.64 -29.45 -22.81
N PRO A 338 10.45 -30.32 -22.19
CA PRO A 338 11.69 -29.91 -21.56
C PRO A 338 12.64 -29.36 -22.64
N ARG A 339 13.03 -28.09 -22.50
CA ARG A 339 14.11 -27.53 -23.32
C ARG A 339 15.44 -28.14 -22.88
N PRO A 340 16.31 -28.58 -23.81
CA PRO A 340 17.67 -29.02 -23.49
C PRO A 340 18.46 -27.85 -22.88
N MET A 341 19.01 -28.06 -21.69
CA MET A 341 19.97 -27.14 -21.06
C MET A 341 21.30 -27.20 -21.83
N PRO A 342 21.84 -26.08 -22.31
CA PRO A 342 23.20 -26.07 -22.85
C PRO A 342 24.20 -26.28 -21.71
N PHE A 343 25.02 -27.33 -21.85
CA PHE A 343 26.14 -27.63 -20.97
C PHE A 343 27.09 -26.42 -20.90
N ARG A 344 27.26 -25.85 -19.71
CA ARG A 344 28.35 -24.90 -19.42
C ARG A 344 29.67 -25.66 -19.46
N ALA A 345 30.44 -25.47 -20.52
CA ALA A 345 31.85 -25.86 -20.57
C ALA A 345 32.63 -25.01 -19.56
N ARG A 346 33.13 -25.69 -18.52
CA ARG A 346 34.08 -25.16 -17.53
C ARG A 346 35.43 -24.96 -18.23
N LYS A 347 35.81 -23.71 -18.51
CA LYS A 347 37.19 -23.38 -18.89
C LYS A 347 37.83 -22.58 -17.76
N GLN A 348 38.61 -23.30 -16.96
CA GLN A 348 39.71 -22.72 -16.20
C GLN A 348 40.75 -22.21 -17.20
N ALA A 349 41.09 -20.93 -17.10
CA ALA A 349 42.38 -20.42 -17.54
C ALA A 349 42.73 -19.25 -16.64
N GLN A 350 43.78 -19.53 -15.89
CA GLN A 350 44.45 -18.81 -14.83
C GLN A 350 45.33 -17.69 -15.41
N GLU A 351 45.50 -16.62 -14.63
CA GLU A 351 46.67 -15.71 -14.62
C GLU A 351 47.02 -14.93 -15.90
N ALA A 352 46.68 -13.64 -15.89
CA ALA A 352 47.60 -12.57 -16.28
C ALA A 352 47.31 -11.36 -15.39
N ALA A 353 48.18 -11.16 -14.40
CA ALA A 353 48.33 -9.90 -13.68
C ALA A 353 49.10 -8.90 -14.56
N ASP A 354 48.97 -7.62 -14.20
CA ASP A 354 49.70 -6.45 -14.70
C ASP A 354 49.28 -5.86 -16.06
N GLU A 355 48.26 -5.00 -16.05
CA GLU A 355 48.29 -3.65 -16.65
C GLU A 355 46.89 -3.01 -16.56
N ALA A 356 46.66 -2.12 -15.58
CA ALA A 356 45.77 -0.94 -15.67
C ALA A 356 45.65 -0.23 -14.31
N ALA A 357 46.78 0.15 -13.72
CA ALA A 357 46.84 1.20 -12.70
C ALA A 357 47.29 2.51 -13.37
N ALA A 358 46.47 3.03 -14.28
CA ALA A 358 46.58 4.40 -14.78
C ALA A 358 45.35 4.70 -15.63
N ILE A 359 44.40 5.46 -15.08
CA ILE A 359 43.61 6.56 -15.66
C ILE A 359 42.52 6.85 -14.61
N VAL A 360 42.98 7.41 -13.49
CA VAL A 360 42.16 8.24 -12.60
C VAL A 360 42.72 9.64 -12.78
N ASN A 361 42.08 10.43 -13.62
CA ASN A 361 41.98 11.89 -13.58
C ASN A 361 41.51 12.43 -14.93
N SER A 362 40.21 12.70 -15.03
CA SER A 362 39.67 13.71 -15.93
C SER A 362 38.34 14.20 -15.36
N THR A 363 38.46 15.05 -14.35
CA THR A 363 37.41 15.94 -13.88
C THR A 363 37.42 17.17 -14.78
N SER A 364 36.36 17.40 -15.57
CA SER A 364 35.79 18.72 -15.93
C SER A 364 35.01 18.61 -17.25
N GLY A 365 33.68 18.69 -17.13
CA GLY A 365 32.77 18.64 -18.25
C GLY A 365 31.34 18.55 -17.74
N THR A 366 30.86 19.63 -17.13
CA THR A 366 29.44 19.86 -16.82
C THR A 366 28.65 19.91 -18.13
N SER A 367 28.26 18.74 -18.64
CA SER A 367 27.04 18.59 -19.41
C SER A 367 25.93 18.30 -18.40
N ARG A 368 24.91 19.16 -18.36
CA ARG A 368 23.60 18.78 -17.83
C ARG A 368 23.16 17.55 -18.62
N GLN A 369 23.40 16.36 -18.08
CA GLN A 369 22.73 15.16 -18.56
C GLN A 369 21.26 15.39 -18.28
N ASP A 370 20.48 15.55 -19.35
CA ASP A 370 19.03 15.54 -19.29
C ASP A 370 18.63 14.32 -18.47
N ALA A 371 18.06 14.58 -17.28
CA ALA A 371 17.58 13.51 -16.41
C ALA A 371 16.64 12.62 -17.24
N PRO A 372 16.74 11.28 -17.14
CA PRO A 372 15.89 10.38 -17.90
C PRO A 372 14.44 10.78 -17.68
N ASN A 373 13.66 10.93 -18.77
CA ASN A 373 12.25 11.28 -18.65
C ASN A 373 11.51 10.12 -17.97
N ILE A 374 11.22 10.28 -16.67
CA ILE A 374 10.54 9.27 -15.84
C ILE A 374 9.04 9.21 -16.15
N SER A 375 8.49 10.20 -16.87
CA SER A 375 7.06 10.23 -17.20
C SER A 375 6.66 9.07 -18.09
N SER A 376 5.60 8.33 -17.68
CA SER A 376 4.97 7.37 -18.57
C SER A 376 4.07 8.08 -19.58
N HIS A 377 4.13 7.64 -20.84
CA HIS A 377 3.21 8.06 -21.89
C HIS A 377 2.30 6.89 -22.23
N HIS A 378 1.18 6.79 -21.52
CA HIS A 378 0.12 5.86 -21.88
C HIS A 378 -0.83 6.52 -22.87
N ALA A 379 -0.97 5.90 -24.05
CA ALA A 379 -1.89 6.36 -25.07
C ALA A 379 -3.33 6.27 -24.54
N MET A 380 -4.08 7.36 -24.69
CA MET A 380 -5.49 7.38 -24.37
C MET A 380 -6.28 6.67 -25.46
N PRO A 381 -7.35 5.92 -25.12
CA PRO A 381 -8.27 5.39 -26.11
C PRO A 381 -8.88 6.51 -26.97
N THR A 382 -9.09 6.21 -28.25
CA THR A 382 -9.75 7.13 -29.17
C THR A 382 -11.25 7.22 -28.86
N ALA A 383 -11.91 8.29 -29.30
CA ALA A 383 -13.35 8.45 -29.06
C ALA A 383 -14.13 7.33 -29.77
N SER A 384 -13.69 6.93 -30.97
CA SER A 384 -14.22 5.75 -31.67
C SER A 384 -14.09 4.45 -30.86
N GLU A 385 -12.94 4.22 -30.22
CA GLU A 385 -12.73 3.01 -29.42
C GLU A 385 -13.68 2.98 -28.20
N ILE A 386 -13.84 4.12 -27.52
CA ILE A 386 -14.79 4.28 -26.41
C ILE A 386 -16.22 3.97 -26.86
N LEU A 387 -16.65 4.52 -28.00
CA LEU A 387 -17.98 4.31 -28.56
C LEU A 387 -18.21 2.83 -28.93
N GLN A 388 -17.22 2.18 -29.54
CA GLN A 388 -17.28 0.76 -29.90
C GLN A 388 -17.39 -0.14 -28.68
N LEU A 389 -16.61 0.11 -27.62
CA LEU A 389 -16.67 -0.68 -26.39
C LEU A 389 -17.98 -0.47 -25.64
N THR A 390 -18.56 0.73 -25.70
CA THR A 390 -19.83 1.06 -25.02
C THR A 390 -21.02 0.36 -25.67
N THR A 391 -21.12 0.41 -27.00
CA THR A 391 -22.26 -0.15 -27.76
C THR A 391 -22.21 -1.67 -27.87
N ARG A 392 -21.09 -2.29 -27.51
CA ARG A 392 -20.90 -3.72 -27.58
C ARG A 392 -21.81 -4.47 -26.59
N PRO A 393 -22.48 -5.58 -26.99
CA PRO A 393 -23.23 -6.42 -26.07
C PRO A 393 -22.29 -7.06 -25.04
N ALA A 394 -22.70 -7.07 -23.77
CA ALA A 394 -21.88 -7.52 -22.64
C ALA A 394 -22.68 -8.32 -21.61
N ASP A 395 -23.75 -8.97 -22.05
CA ASP A 395 -24.80 -9.59 -21.22
C ASP A 395 -24.29 -10.71 -20.29
N SER A 396 -23.09 -11.23 -20.55
CA SER A 396 -22.46 -12.28 -19.75
C SER A 396 -21.49 -11.78 -18.68
N MET A 397 -21.25 -10.47 -18.60
CA MET A 397 -20.27 -9.90 -17.66
C MET A 397 -20.95 -9.20 -16.48
N PRO A 398 -20.57 -9.52 -15.23
CA PRO A 398 -21.06 -8.77 -14.08
C PRO A 398 -20.62 -7.31 -14.18
N HIS A 399 -21.45 -6.35 -13.76
CA HIS A 399 -21.07 -4.92 -13.72
C HIS A 399 -20.65 -4.31 -15.08
N ALA A 400 -20.97 -4.94 -16.21
CA ALA A 400 -20.60 -4.41 -17.53
C ALA A 400 -21.22 -3.03 -17.80
N GLN A 401 -22.46 -2.82 -17.36
CA GLN A 401 -23.14 -1.53 -17.48
C GLN A 401 -22.48 -0.46 -16.62
N GLU A 402 -22.05 -0.80 -15.40
CA GLU A 402 -21.28 0.12 -14.54
C GLU A 402 -19.95 0.51 -15.20
N ALA A 403 -19.22 -0.46 -15.77
CA ALA A 403 -17.96 -0.20 -16.44
C ALA A 403 -18.14 0.71 -17.68
N LYS A 404 -19.19 0.50 -18.48
CA LYS A 404 -19.54 1.38 -19.61
C LYS A 404 -19.90 2.79 -19.14
N PHE A 405 -20.73 2.89 -18.11
CA PHE A 405 -21.15 4.16 -17.53
C PHE A 405 -19.96 4.95 -17.01
N GLU A 406 -19.08 4.32 -16.24
CA GLU A 406 -17.89 4.99 -15.72
C GLU A 406 -16.92 5.36 -16.85
N MET A 407 -16.74 4.50 -17.86
CA MET A 407 -15.88 4.79 -19.00
C MET A 407 -16.34 6.07 -19.73
N LEU A 408 -17.62 6.19 -20.05
CA LEU A 408 -18.17 7.38 -20.70
C LEU A 408 -18.07 8.62 -19.81
N THR A 409 -18.47 8.50 -18.54
CA THR A 409 -18.43 9.59 -17.57
C THR A 409 -17.00 10.12 -17.40
N THR A 410 -16.05 9.21 -17.22
CA THR A 410 -14.65 9.55 -17.04
C THR A 410 -14.05 10.17 -18.30
N TYR A 411 -14.37 9.64 -19.49
CA TYR A 411 -13.86 10.19 -20.75
C TYR A 411 -14.37 11.61 -20.97
N GLY A 412 -15.67 11.85 -20.79
CA GLY A 412 -16.25 13.18 -20.93
C GLY A 412 -15.68 14.18 -19.92
N MET A 413 -15.50 13.77 -18.66
CA MET A 413 -14.86 14.61 -17.63
C MET A 413 -13.40 14.94 -17.97
N LEU A 414 -12.64 13.97 -18.47
CA LEU A 414 -11.27 14.20 -18.91
C LEU A 414 -11.20 15.16 -20.11
N GLN A 415 -12.08 14.98 -21.10
CA GLN A 415 -12.17 15.89 -22.25
C GLN A 415 -12.57 17.32 -21.86
N LYS A 416 -13.35 17.48 -20.79
CA LYS A 416 -13.70 18.80 -20.23
C LYS A 416 -12.52 19.48 -19.53
N GLN A 417 -11.60 18.71 -18.95
CA GLN A 417 -10.39 19.25 -18.31
C GLN A 417 -9.30 19.66 -19.31
N ILE A 418 -9.34 19.13 -20.54
CA ILE A 418 -8.39 19.48 -21.59
C ILE A 418 -8.86 20.76 -22.28
N GLU A 419 -8.12 21.85 -22.08
CA GLU A 419 -8.38 23.13 -22.73
C GLU A 419 -7.74 23.20 -24.13
N GLY A 420 -8.37 23.98 -25.03
CA GLY A 420 -7.76 24.35 -26.29
C GLY A 420 -7.74 23.27 -27.39
N PRO A 421 -6.74 23.30 -28.29
CA PRO A 421 -6.70 22.46 -29.49
C PRO A 421 -6.43 20.99 -29.20
N ASP A 422 -5.94 20.66 -27.99
CA ASP A 422 -5.63 19.29 -27.58
C ASP A 422 -6.89 18.46 -27.26
N ARG A 423 -8.06 19.10 -27.16
CA ARG A 423 -9.33 18.41 -26.97
C ARG A 423 -9.63 17.57 -28.21
N ASN A 424 -9.98 16.30 -27.98
CA ASN A 424 -10.21 15.33 -29.03
C ASN A 424 -11.32 15.83 -29.99
N ALA A 425 -10.95 16.09 -31.25
CA ALA A 425 -11.86 16.61 -32.26
C ALA A 425 -13.00 15.62 -32.56
N GLU A 426 -12.66 14.33 -32.67
CA GLU A 426 -13.62 13.26 -32.91
C GLU A 426 -14.68 13.18 -31.80
N TRP A 427 -14.28 13.34 -30.53
CA TRP A 427 -15.22 13.38 -29.41
C TRP A 427 -16.21 14.55 -29.52
N ARG A 428 -15.73 15.73 -29.91
CA ARG A 428 -16.59 16.92 -30.12
C ARG A 428 -17.55 16.71 -31.27
N ASP A 429 -17.10 16.08 -32.35
CA ASP A 429 -17.96 15.78 -33.50
C ASP A 429 -19.05 14.77 -33.11
N MET A 430 -18.71 13.72 -32.35
CA MET A 430 -19.65 12.73 -31.82
C MET A 430 -20.72 13.32 -30.88
N LEU A 431 -20.38 14.37 -30.13
CA LEU A 431 -21.34 15.11 -29.31
C LEU A 431 -22.31 15.92 -30.19
N ARG A 432 -21.78 16.61 -31.21
CA ARG A 432 -22.57 17.47 -32.11
C ARG A 432 -23.50 16.70 -33.02
N ASP A 433 -23.05 15.58 -33.57
CA ASP A 433 -23.82 14.76 -34.50
C ASP A 433 -24.78 13.79 -33.81
N GLY A 434 -24.77 13.73 -32.48
CA GLY A 434 -25.66 12.89 -31.67
C GLY A 434 -25.27 11.41 -31.62
N ARG A 435 -24.16 10.99 -32.25
CA ARG A 435 -23.70 9.59 -32.20
C ARG A 435 -23.48 9.09 -30.78
N LEU A 436 -22.98 9.95 -29.89
CA LEU A 436 -22.80 9.58 -28.49
C LEU A 436 -24.14 9.31 -27.79
N SER A 437 -25.15 10.17 -28.02
CA SER A 437 -26.48 9.99 -27.44
C SER A 437 -27.13 8.70 -27.94
N GLN A 438 -26.98 8.38 -29.23
CA GLN A 438 -27.46 7.13 -29.81
C GLN A 438 -26.76 5.90 -29.19
N ALA A 439 -25.45 5.98 -28.95
CA ALA A 439 -24.71 4.91 -28.31
C ALA A 439 -25.13 4.68 -26.85
N VAL A 440 -25.43 5.74 -26.10
CA VAL A 440 -25.99 5.64 -24.75
C VAL A 440 -27.37 4.98 -24.77
N GLU A 441 -28.23 5.39 -25.71
CA GLU A 441 -29.54 4.76 -25.90
C GLU A 441 -29.40 3.25 -26.19
N GLN A 442 -28.49 2.89 -27.08
CA GLN A 442 -28.25 1.49 -27.43
C GLN A 442 -27.67 0.67 -26.27
N ALA A 443 -26.76 1.26 -25.48
CA ALA A 443 -26.07 0.54 -24.42
C ALA A 443 -26.94 0.32 -23.16
N PHE A 444 -27.84 1.26 -22.86
CA PHE A 444 -28.60 1.31 -21.60
C PHE A 444 -30.13 1.28 -21.78
N GLY A 445 -30.64 1.25 -23.02
CA GLY A 445 -32.08 1.29 -23.32
C GLY A 445 -32.83 -0.03 -23.09
N SER A 446 -32.12 -1.16 -22.95
CA SER A 446 -32.73 -2.44 -22.60
C SER A 446 -32.89 -2.54 -21.08
N ALA A 447 -34.12 -2.32 -20.60
CA ALA A 447 -34.44 -2.45 -19.18
C ALA A 447 -34.43 -3.91 -18.75
N ASP A 448 -33.39 -4.33 -18.03
CA ASP A 448 -33.45 -5.56 -17.23
C ASP A 448 -33.81 -5.19 -15.79
N VAL A 449 -34.92 -5.72 -15.30
CA VAL A 449 -35.55 -5.31 -14.04
C VAL A 449 -34.91 -6.10 -12.89
N GLY A 450 -33.90 -5.52 -12.24
CA GLY A 450 -33.29 -6.17 -11.06
C GLY A 450 -32.09 -5.50 -10.40
N GLU A 451 -31.45 -4.51 -11.02
CA GLU A 451 -30.24 -3.87 -10.47
C GLU A 451 -30.54 -2.61 -9.62
N ARG A 452 -29.69 -2.37 -8.60
CA ARG A 452 -29.83 -1.30 -7.59
C ARG A 452 -29.72 0.11 -8.17
N ARG A 453 -29.05 0.25 -9.31
CA ARG A 453 -29.03 1.45 -10.14
C ARG A 453 -29.53 1.03 -11.51
N SER A 454 -30.71 1.47 -11.89
CA SER A 454 -31.31 0.99 -13.12
C SER A 454 -30.46 1.49 -14.32
N PRO A 455 -30.34 0.70 -15.40
CA PRO A 455 -29.76 1.19 -16.65
C PRO A 455 -30.41 2.50 -17.12
N GLU A 456 -31.70 2.70 -16.81
CA GLU A 456 -32.44 3.93 -17.08
C GLU A 456 -31.88 5.14 -16.30
N ASP A 457 -31.52 4.98 -15.02
CA ASP A 457 -30.89 6.05 -14.23
C ASP A 457 -29.51 6.42 -14.78
N MET A 458 -28.72 5.42 -15.17
CA MET A 458 -27.40 5.62 -15.78
C MET A 458 -27.53 6.36 -17.13
N LYS A 459 -28.49 5.95 -17.96
CA LYS A 459 -28.83 6.60 -19.21
C LYS A 459 -29.23 8.06 -19.00
N ALA A 460 -30.17 8.32 -18.09
CA ALA A 460 -30.65 9.68 -17.80
C ALA A 460 -29.50 10.58 -17.30
N ALA A 461 -28.65 10.06 -16.42
CA ALA A 461 -27.47 10.78 -15.94
C ALA A 461 -26.50 11.11 -17.09
N LEU A 462 -26.19 10.16 -17.98
CA LEU A 462 -25.33 10.39 -19.13
C LEU A 462 -25.93 11.41 -20.10
N GLN A 463 -27.23 11.34 -20.38
CA GLN A 463 -27.92 12.31 -21.23
C GLN A 463 -27.83 13.74 -20.66
N MET A 464 -28.01 13.89 -19.34
CA MET A 464 -27.79 15.18 -18.68
C MET A 464 -26.34 15.65 -18.82
N MET A 465 -25.35 14.78 -18.62
CA MET A 465 -23.94 15.15 -18.76
C MET A 465 -23.56 15.54 -20.21
N ILE A 466 -24.08 14.80 -21.20
CA ILE A 466 -23.88 15.09 -22.63
C ILE A 466 -24.37 16.49 -22.99
N SER A 467 -25.48 16.95 -22.40
CA SER A 467 -25.99 18.31 -22.63
C SER A 467 -25.08 19.42 -22.08
N VAL A 468 -24.19 19.09 -21.15
CA VAL A 468 -23.25 20.02 -20.50
C VAL A 468 -21.85 19.98 -21.13
N TRP A 469 -21.48 18.88 -21.80
CA TRP A 469 -20.17 18.67 -22.42
C TRP A 469 -20.04 19.31 -23.81
#